data_AF-A0A3L7JGN8-F1
#
_entry.id   AF-A0A3L7JGN8-F1
#
_cell.length_a   1.000
_cell.length_b   1.000
_cell.length_c   1.000
_cell.angle_alpha   90.00
_cell.angle_beta   90.00
_cell.angle_gamma   90.00
#
_symmetry.space_group_name_H-M   'P 1'
#
loop_
_entity.id
_entity.type
_entity.pdbx_description
1 polymer ?
#
loop_
_entity_poly.entity_id
_entity_poly.type
_entity_poly.pdbx_seq_one_letter_code
_entity_poly.pdbx_strand_id
1 'polypeptide(L)'
;MIGSNRNKRRSPVRQQANVFQFRRFYRIYSCLVWGASIYDPGGYEQFPTIDIDDEKFGNAVREALAASRASPDDELWDRAYDYRRTGEFKKTDRTMLELAGVKSLRTLYRGAGSVSVWHDENSITISAWKNTGVESWGPVRNYERLELPDTIKDEELGAAIREHLAISKGA
;
A
#
# COMPACT_ATOMS: atom_id res chain seq x y z
N MET A 1 22.02 28.85 -20.93
CA MET A 1 21.15 28.32 -19.85
C MET A 1 20.04 27.52 -20.49
N ILE A 2 20.12 26.19 -20.44
CA ILE A 2 19.07 25.31 -20.99
C ILE A 2 18.10 25.04 -19.86
N GLY A 3 16.97 25.75 -19.86
CA GLY A 3 15.87 25.50 -18.94
C GLY A 3 15.34 24.09 -19.17
N SER A 4 15.66 23.18 -18.26
CA SER A 4 15.10 21.82 -18.24
C SER A 4 13.61 21.93 -17.94
N ASN A 5 12.81 21.90 -19.01
CA ASN A 5 11.36 21.88 -18.94
C ASN A 5 10.90 20.49 -18.45
N ARG A 6 11.05 20.22 -17.14
CA ARG A 6 10.61 18.98 -16.46
C ARG A 6 9.10 18.93 -16.21
N ASN A 7 8.31 19.81 -16.83
CA ASN A 7 6.86 19.82 -16.73
C ASN A 7 6.18 19.00 -17.85
N LYS A 8 6.72 17.82 -18.18
CA LYS A 8 5.96 16.85 -18.98
C LYS A 8 5.00 16.09 -18.06
N ARG A 9 3.76 16.62 -18.01
CA ARG A 9 2.51 15.93 -17.64
C ARG A 9 2.61 15.02 -16.40
N ARG A 10 2.64 15.62 -15.20
CA ARG A 10 2.28 14.88 -13.98
C ARG A 10 0.80 14.49 -14.12
N SER A 11 0.51 13.19 -14.11
CA SER A 11 -0.87 12.67 -14.11
C SER A 11 -1.72 13.38 -13.03
N PRO A 12 -3.05 13.46 -13.23
CA PRO A 12 -3.95 13.97 -12.21
C PRO A 12 -3.74 13.22 -10.89
N VAL A 13 -4.09 13.90 -9.79
CA VAL A 13 -3.93 13.48 -8.40
C VAL A 13 -4.04 11.96 -8.25
N ARG A 14 -2.89 11.29 -8.08
CA ARG A 14 -2.86 9.85 -7.83
C ARG A 14 -3.00 9.63 -6.34
N GLN A 15 -4.08 8.98 -5.94
CA GLN A 15 -4.21 8.42 -4.60
C GLN A 15 -3.55 7.04 -4.59
N GLN A 16 -2.98 6.65 -3.45
CA GLN A 16 -2.39 5.33 -3.29
C GLN A 16 -2.62 4.78 -1.89
N ALA A 17 -2.98 3.50 -1.85
CA ALA A 17 -2.96 2.66 -0.67
C ALA A 17 -2.00 1.49 -0.89
N ASN A 18 -1.43 0.97 0.19
CA ASN A 18 -0.76 -0.33 0.16
C ASN A 18 -1.49 -1.30 1.07
N VAL A 19 -1.54 -2.55 0.61
CA VAL A 19 -2.16 -3.65 1.34
C VAL A 19 -1.12 -4.74 1.49
N PHE A 20 -0.88 -5.14 2.73
CA PHE A 20 -0.03 -6.28 3.08
C PHE A 20 -0.89 -7.39 3.63
N GLN A 21 -0.62 -8.61 3.18
CA GLN A 21 -1.17 -9.80 3.79
C GLN A 21 -0.10 -10.50 4.61
N PHE A 22 -0.30 -10.56 5.92
CA PHE A 22 0.43 -11.43 6.81
C PHE A 22 -0.36 -12.72 7.06
N ARG A 23 0.22 -13.65 7.82
CA ARG A 23 -0.43 -14.95 8.09
C ARG A 23 -1.76 -14.82 8.84
N ARG A 24 -1.93 -13.79 9.68
CA ARG A 24 -3.08 -13.65 10.60
C ARG A 24 -3.93 -12.40 10.37
N PHE A 25 -3.42 -11.43 9.65
CA PHE A 25 -4.07 -10.13 9.47
C PHE A 25 -3.58 -9.47 8.18
N TYR A 26 -4.32 -8.47 7.75
CA TYR A 26 -3.92 -7.53 6.72
C TYR A 26 -3.43 -6.23 7.37
N ARG A 27 -2.52 -5.52 6.71
CA ARG A 27 -2.25 -4.12 7.01
C ARG A 27 -2.63 -3.30 5.80
N ILE A 28 -3.51 -2.33 5.99
CA ILE A 28 -3.99 -1.42 4.95
C ILE A 28 -3.59 -0.01 5.37
N TYR A 29 -2.89 0.73 4.53
CA TYR A 29 -2.56 2.13 4.83
C TYR A 29 -2.56 3.03 3.60
N SER A 30 -2.87 4.31 3.84
CA SER A 30 -2.79 5.37 2.83
C SER A 30 -1.36 5.87 2.65
N CYS A 31 -1.03 6.35 1.46
CA CYS A 31 0.27 6.95 1.15
C CYS A 31 0.21 8.46 0.96
N LEU A 32 1.34 9.11 1.19
CA LEU A 32 1.66 10.45 0.68
C LEU A 32 2.26 10.28 -0.72
N VAL A 33 1.74 11.01 -1.72
CA VAL A 33 2.06 10.80 -3.14
C VAL A 33 2.45 12.09 -3.85
N TRP A 34 3.61 12.09 -4.52
CA TRP A 34 4.09 13.19 -5.36
C TRP A 34 5.31 12.76 -6.17
N GLY A 35 5.08 12.20 -7.36
CA GLY A 35 6.16 11.61 -8.20
C GLY A 35 6.78 10.32 -7.63
N ALA A 36 6.70 10.12 -6.31
CA ALA A 36 6.94 8.89 -5.57
C ALA A 36 5.80 8.66 -4.56
N SER A 37 5.85 7.56 -3.82
CA SER A 37 4.90 7.26 -2.75
C SER A 37 5.62 6.80 -1.48
N ILE A 38 5.19 7.27 -0.32
CA ILE A 38 5.69 6.84 0.98
C ILE A 38 4.53 6.58 1.95
N TYR A 39 4.75 5.73 2.95
CA TYR A 39 3.83 5.60 4.09
C TYR A 39 3.53 6.97 4.68
N ASP A 40 2.26 7.22 4.97
CA ASP A 40 1.81 8.47 5.57
C ASP A 40 1.52 8.29 7.06
N PRO A 41 2.36 8.81 7.97
CA PRO A 41 2.13 8.69 9.42
C PRO A 41 0.89 9.42 9.93
N GLY A 42 0.40 10.42 9.19
CA GLY A 42 -0.83 11.14 9.53
C GLY A 42 -2.04 10.67 8.74
N GLY A 43 -1.92 9.58 8.00
CA GLY A 43 -2.96 9.03 7.15
C GLY A 43 -3.78 7.91 7.80
N TYR A 44 -4.44 7.15 6.96
CA TYR A 44 -5.20 5.95 7.34
C TYR A 44 -4.26 4.76 7.56
N GLU A 45 -4.50 4.01 8.63
CA GLU A 45 -3.90 2.69 8.87
C GLU A 45 -4.89 1.80 9.62
N GLN A 46 -5.09 0.57 9.13
CA GLN A 46 -5.94 -0.44 9.76
C GLN A 46 -5.30 -1.82 9.69
N PHE A 47 -5.70 -2.69 10.64
CA PHE A 47 -5.20 -4.06 10.78
C PHE A 47 -6.32 -5.11 10.80
N PRO A 48 -7.12 -5.27 9.72
CA PRO A 48 -8.21 -6.24 9.73
C PRO A 48 -7.70 -7.68 9.78
N THR A 49 -8.51 -8.57 10.35
CA THR A 49 -8.23 -10.01 10.44
C THR A 49 -8.30 -10.68 9.07
N ILE A 50 -7.69 -11.87 8.92
CA ILE A 50 -7.63 -12.57 7.63
C ILE A 50 -9.00 -13.00 7.08
N ASP A 51 -9.97 -13.17 7.99
CA ASP A 51 -11.35 -13.60 7.75
C ASP A 51 -12.34 -12.44 7.52
N ILE A 52 -11.85 -11.19 7.41
CA ILE A 52 -12.66 -10.07 6.91
C ILE A 52 -13.31 -10.50 5.58
N ASP A 53 -14.59 -10.18 5.37
CA ASP A 53 -15.26 -10.44 4.09
C ASP A 53 -14.77 -9.48 2.99
N ASP A 54 -15.05 -9.81 1.72
CA ASP A 54 -14.52 -9.04 0.59
C ASP A 54 -15.11 -7.63 0.49
N GLU A 55 -16.38 -7.45 0.83
CA GLU A 55 -17.03 -6.13 0.83
C GLU A 55 -16.36 -5.18 1.82
N LYS A 56 -16.22 -5.59 3.09
CA LYS A 56 -15.53 -4.78 4.11
C LYS A 56 -14.06 -4.57 3.77
N PHE A 57 -13.42 -5.57 3.15
CA PHE A 57 -12.01 -5.45 2.76
C PHE A 57 -11.82 -4.42 1.65
N GLY A 58 -12.63 -4.46 0.59
CA GLY A 58 -12.59 -3.46 -0.47
C GLY A 58 -12.95 -2.07 0.04
N ASN A 59 -13.93 -1.96 0.94
CA ASN A 59 -14.30 -0.70 1.56
C ASN A 59 -13.15 -0.07 2.35
N ALA A 60 -12.47 -0.84 3.20
CA ALA A 60 -11.30 -0.36 3.96
C ALA A 60 -10.16 0.12 3.04
N VAL A 61 -9.97 -0.53 1.89
CA VAL A 61 -8.99 -0.07 0.89
C VAL A 61 -9.45 1.24 0.24
N ARG A 62 -10.75 1.41 -0.03
CA ARG A 62 -11.30 2.66 -0.56
C ARG A 62 -11.17 3.80 0.43
N GLU A 63 -11.39 3.56 1.72
CA GLU A 63 -11.12 4.54 2.78
C GLU A 63 -9.65 4.94 2.81
N ALA A 64 -8.74 3.98 2.69
CA ALA A 64 -7.30 4.26 2.61
C ALA A 64 -6.92 5.08 1.37
N LEU A 65 -7.53 4.81 0.22
CA LEU A 65 -7.36 5.62 -1.00
C LEU A 65 -7.88 7.04 -0.79
N ALA A 66 -9.07 7.20 -0.22
CA ALA A 66 -9.66 8.50 0.06
C ALA A 66 -8.83 9.34 1.05
N ALA A 67 -8.16 8.69 2.00
CA ALA A 67 -7.24 9.31 2.96
C ALA A 67 -5.84 9.59 2.37
N SER A 68 -5.52 9.07 1.18
CA SER A 68 -4.23 9.35 0.53
C SER A 68 -4.10 10.82 0.19
N ARG A 69 -2.94 11.39 0.54
CA ARG A 69 -2.64 12.81 0.31
C ARG A 69 -1.71 12.95 -0.87
N ALA A 70 -2.11 13.74 -1.86
CA ALA A 70 -1.21 14.16 -2.93
C ALA A 70 -0.71 15.57 -2.63
N SER A 71 0.60 15.72 -2.36
CA SER A 71 1.13 17.03 -1.98
C SER A 71 2.57 17.25 -2.45
N PRO A 72 2.87 18.39 -3.11
CA PRO A 72 4.24 18.85 -3.35
C PRO A 72 4.94 19.39 -2.10
N ASP A 73 4.26 19.50 -0.96
CA ASP A 73 4.75 20.17 0.24
C ASP A 73 5.90 19.40 0.91
N ASP A 74 7.10 19.98 0.88
CA ASP A 74 8.31 19.41 1.46
C ASP A 74 8.15 19.12 2.97
N GLU A 75 7.37 19.88 3.74
CA GLU A 75 7.18 19.63 5.18
C GLU A 75 6.40 18.35 5.48
N LEU A 76 5.47 17.96 4.60
CA LEU A 76 4.76 16.68 4.72
C LEU A 76 5.70 15.52 4.40
N TRP A 77 6.54 15.68 3.38
CA TRP A 77 7.54 14.69 3.00
C TRP A 77 8.61 14.51 4.08
N ASP A 78 9.13 15.60 4.63
CA ASP A 78 10.12 15.59 5.70
C ASP A 78 9.57 14.86 6.93
N ARG A 79 8.31 15.12 7.32
CA ARG A 79 7.65 14.38 8.41
C ARG A 79 7.55 12.87 8.12
N ALA A 80 7.21 12.49 6.89
CA ALA A 80 7.13 11.08 6.51
C ALA A 80 8.50 10.39 6.55
N TYR A 81 9.57 11.07 6.10
CA TYR A 81 10.94 10.58 6.21
C TYR A 81 11.42 10.51 7.67
N ASP A 82 11.12 11.53 8.46
CA ASP A 82 11.50 11.60 9.87
C ASP A 82 10.84 10.50 10.69
N TYR A 83 9.57 10.16 10.43
CA TYR A 83 8.90 9.04 11.08
C TYR A 83 9.69 7.73 10.96
N ARG A 84 10.35 7.51 9.81
CA ARG A 84 11.22 6.35 9.61
C ARG A 84 12.56 6.53 10.34
N ARG A 85 13.14 7.73 10.30
CA ARG A 85 14.45 8.05 10.91
C ARG A 85 14.43 8.02 12.44
N THR A 86 13.37 8.53 13.07
CA THR A 86 13.22 8.60 14.53
C THR A 86 12.91 7.24 15.16
N GLY A 87 12.53 6.24 14.34
CA GLY A 87 12.18 4.92 14.82
C GLY A 87 10.75 4.82 15.34
N GLU A 88 9.89 5.82 15.09
CA GLU A 88 8.48 5.77 15.49
C GLU A 88 7.72 4.61 14.82
N PHE A 89 8.12 4.22 13.62
CA PHE A 89 7.64 3.02 12.94
C PHE A 89 7.78 1.73 13.77
N LYS A 90 8.71 1.68 14.74
CA LYS A 90 8.87 0.53 15.63
C LYS A 90 7.63 0.27 16.49
N LYS A 91 6.77 1.28 16.70
CA LYS A 91 5.45 1.08 17.36
C LYS A 91 4.55 0.21 16.49
N THR A 92 4.53 0.47 15.19
CA THR A 92 3.80 -0.33 14.20
C THR A 92 4.39 -1.74 14.11
N ASP A 93 5.71 -1.88 14.11
CA ASP A 93 6.36 -3.20 14.14
C ASP A 93 5.94 -4.04 15.35
N ARG A 94 5.93 -3.45 16.56
CA ARG A 94 5.47 -4.15 17.77
C ARG A 94 4.02 -4.59 17.64
N THR A 95 3.14 -3.70 17.16
CA THR A 95 1.73 -4.01 16.93
C THR A 95 1.57 -5.19 15.96
N MET A 96 2.31 -5.17 14.84
CA MET A 96 2.28 -6.25 13.85
C MET A 96 2.81 -7.59 14.40
N LEU A 97 3.87 -7.55 15.23
CA LEU A 97 4.42 -8.73 15.89
C LEU A 97 3.43 -9.34 16.90
N GLU A 98 2.76 -8.48 17.68
CA GLU A 98 1.71 -8.87 18.64
C GLU A 98 0.52 -9.51 17.93
N LEU A 99 -0.02 -8.87 16.88
CA LEU A 99 -1.11 -9.40 16.06
C LEU A 99 -0.74 -10.75 15.41
N ALA A 100 0.50 -10.89 14.95
CA ALA A 100 1.00 -12.16 14.40
C ALA A 100 1.28 -13.23 15.48
N GLY A 101 1.46 -12.83 16.74
CA GLY A 101 1.94 -13.73 17.81
C GLY A 101 3.36 -14.25 17.56
N VAL A 102 4.24 -13.43 16.96
CA VAL A 102 5.63 -13.81 16.62
C VAL A 102 6.63 -12.82 17.22
N LYS A 103 7.88 -13.26 17.41
CA LYS A 103 8.92 -12.46 18.08
C LYS A 103 9.88 -11.72 17.14
N SER A 104 9.83 -11.96 15.84
CA SER A 104 10.78 -11.37 14.89
C SER A 104 10.12 -10.96 13.58
N LEU A 105 10.58 -9.83 13.03
CA LEU A 105 10.13 -9.33 11.72
C LEU A 105 10.42 -10.35 10.61
N ARG A 106 11.55 -11.07 10.69
CA ARG A 106 11.84 -12.16 9.75
C ARG A 106 10.74 -13.22 9.73
N THR A 107 10.14 -13.55 10.88
CA THR A 107 9.04 -14.52 10.94
C THR A 107 7.73 -13.90 10.46
N LEU A 108 7.48 -12.63 10.79
CA LEU A 108 6.31 -11.87 10.33
C LEU A 108 6.24 -11.80 8.80
N TYR A 109 7.33 -11.39 8.16
CA TYR A 109 7.38 -11.19 6.71
C TYR A 109 7.54 -12.50 5.91
N ARG A 110 7.77 -13.64 6.56
CA ARG A 110 7.92 -14.92 5.84
C ARG A 110 6.59 -15.33 5.21
N GLY A 111 6.53 -15.32 3.88
CA GLY A 111 5.32 -15.64 3.12
C GLY A 111 4.26 -14.53 3.13
N ALA A 112 4.65 -13.31 3.48
CA ALA A 112 3.79 -12.15 3.38
C ALA A 112 3.63 -11.72 1.91
N GLY A 113 2.43 -11.22 1.57
CA GLY A 113 2.13 -10.61 0.27
C GLY A 113 1.97 -9.10 0.39
N SER A 114 2.17 -8.40 -0.72
CA SER A 114 1.99 -6.96 -0.84
C SER A 114 1.39 -6.61 -2.19
N VAL A 115 0.41 -5.72 -2.18
CA VAL A 115 -0.09 -5.04 -3.37
C VAL A 115 -0.11 -3.54 -3.13
N SER A 116 0.14 -2.78 -4.19
CA SER A 116 -0.17 -1.36 -4.24
C SER A 116 -1.47 -1.17 -5.02
N VAL A 117 -2.32 -0.30 -4.51
CA VAL A 117 -3.56 0.10 -5.15
C VAL A 117 -3.47 1.59 -5.45
N TRP A 118 -3.64 1.97 -6.71
CA TRP A 118 -3.70 3.37 -7.13
C TRP A 118 -5.10 3.69 -7.59
N HIS A 119 -5.52 4.93 -7.33
CA HIS A 119 -6.73 5.50 -7.88
C HIS A 119 -6.37 6.77 -8.63
N ASP A 120 -6.82 6.84 -9.88
CA ASP A 120 -6.85 8.05 -10.69
C ASP A 120 -8.29 8.30 -11.19
N GLU A 121 -8.49 9.37 -11.97
CA GLU A 121 -9.81 9.93 -12.26
C GLU A 121 -10.89 8.95 -12.71
N ASN A 122 -10.54 7.81 -13.32
CA ASN A 122 -11.52 6.84 -13.80
C ASN A 122 -11.14 5.37 -13.53
N SER A 123 -10.03 5.10 -12.84
CA SER A 123 -9.53 3.74 -12.69
C SER A 123 -8.89 3.45 -11.35
N ILE A 124 -9.06 2.20 -10.92
CA ILE A 124 -8.30 1.59 -9.84
C ILE A 124 -7.30 0.62 -10.46
N THR A 125 -6.01 0.83 -10.19
CA THR A 125 -4.94 -0.07 -10.63
C THR A 125 -4.43 -0.88 -9.44
N ILE A 126 -4.28 -2.19 -9.61
CA ILE A 126 -3.70 -3.10 -8.62
C ILE A 126 -2.38 -3.68 -9.16
N SER A 127 -1.31 -3.55 -8.39
CA SER A 127 -0.02 -4.20 -8.69
C SER A 127 0.47 -5.05 -7.53
N ALA A 128 0.72 -6.32 -7.82
CA ALA A 128 1.41 -7.23 -6.92
C ALA A 128 2.91 -6.93 -6.83
N TRP A 129 3.48 -7.19 -5.65
CA TRP A 129 4.91 -7.07 -5.39
C TRP A 129 5.48 -8.36 -4.80
N LYS A 130 6.64 -8.79 -5.30
CA LYS A 130 7.36 -9.93 -4.76
C LYS A 130 8.07 -9.54 -3.46
N ASN A 131 7.93 -10.37 -2.43
CA ASN A 131 8.70 -10.23 -1.21
C ASN A 131 10.19 -10.60 -1.45
N THR A 132 11.10 -9.66 -1.18
CA THR A 132 12.55 -9.86 -1.35
C THR A 132 13.31 -9.87 -0.01
N GLY A 133 12.62 -9.66 1.11
CA GLY A 133 13.23 -9.62 2.43
C GLY A 133 12.33 -8.99 3.49
N VAL A 134 12.91 -8.70 4.66
CA VAL A 134 12.20 -7.95 5.70
C VAL A 134 11.91 -6.54 5.18
N GLU A 135 10.64 -6.18 5.11
CA GLU A 135 10.16 -4.88 4.59
C GLU A 135 10.61 -4.53 3.16
N SER A 136 11.04 -5.53 2.38
CA SER A 136 11.61 -5.33 1.06
C SER A 136 10.78 -6.01 0.00
N TRP A 137 10.47 -5.26 -1.07
CA TRP A 137 9.55 -5.67 -2.12
C TRP A 137 10.11 -5.30 -3.48
N GLY A 138 9.92 -6.19 -4.46
CA GLY A 138 10.39 -6.04 -5.83
C GLY A 138 9.29 -6.35 -6.84
N PRO A 139 9.51 -6.02 -8.12
CA PRO A 139 8.53 -6.31 -9.16
C PRO A 139 8.32 -7.82 -9.32
N VAL A 140 7.07 -8.23 -9.54
CA VAL A 140 6.75 -9.58 -10.01
C VAL A 140 7.11 -9.66 -11.51
N ARG A 141 7.83 -10.71 -11.92
CA ARG A 141 8.22 -10.89 -13.33
C ARG A 141 7.02 -11.32 -14.17
N ASN A 142 6.92 -10.79 -15.39
CA ASN A 142 5.85 -11.12 -16.35
C ASN A 142 4.43 -10.91 -15.78
N TYR A 143 4.29 -9.94 -14.89
CA TYR A 143 3.01 -9.59 -14.27
C TYR A 143 2.48 -8.30 -14.87
N GLU A 144 1.25 -8.36 -15.37
CA GLU A 144 0.50 -7.20 -15.82
C GLU A 144 -0.34 -6.66 -14.66
N ARG A 145 -0.40 -5.34 -14.54
CA ARG A 145 -1.23 -4.69 -13.52
C ARG A 145 -2.69 -4.89 -13.90
N LEU A 146 -3.54 -5.10 -12.91
CA LEU A 146 -4.98 -5.14 -13.12
C LEU A 146 -5.52 -3.71 -13.07
N GLU A 147 -6.21 -3.30 -14.14
CA GLU A 147 -6.94 -2.03 -14.21
C GLU A 147 -8.44 -2.32 -14.11
N LEU A 148 -9.10 -1.63 -13.19
CA LEU A 148 -10.53 -1.77 -12.87
C LEU A 148 -11.20 -0.39 -13.00
N PRO A 149 -12.50 -0.33 -13.33
CA PRO A 149 -13.23 0.93 -13.27
C PRO A 149 -13.29 1.43 -11.82
N ASP A 150 -13.25 2.75 -11.60
CA ASP A 150 -13.42 3.39 -10.29
C ASP A 150 -14.76 3.04 -9.60
N THR A 151 -15.78 2.78 -10.41
CA THR A 151 -17.15 2.37 -10.04
C THR A 151 -17.27 0.90 -9.64
N ILE A 152 -16.19 0.12 -9.65
CA ILE A 152 -16.20 -1.28 -9.17
C ILE A 152 -16.77 -1.36 -7.75
N LYS A 153 -17.56 -2.40 -7.46
CA LYS A 153 -18.12 -2.62 -6.12
C LYS A 153 -17.03 -3.02 -5.13
N ASP A 154 -17.24 -2.70 -3.86
CA ASP A 154 -16.25 -2.99 -2.80
C ASP A 154 -16.00 -4.50 -2.66
N GLU A 155 -17.02 -5.35 -2.80
CA GLU A 155 -16.86 -6.82 -2.81
C GLU A 155 -15.93 -7.30 -3.94
N GLU A 156 -16.15 -6.81 -5.16
CA GLU A 156 -15.35 -7.17 -6.33
C GLU A 156 -13.91 -6.63 -6.21
N LEU A 157 -13.74 -5.42 -5.67
CA LEU A 157 -12.43 -4.85 -5.36
C LEU A 157 -11.68 -5.68 -4.32
N GLY A 158 -12.35 -6.07 -3.23
CA GLY A 158 -11.77 -6.92 -2.18
C GLY A 158 -11.30 -8.27 -2.73
N ALA A 159 -12.14 -8.92 -3.54
CA ALA A 159 -11.81 -10.18 -4.21
C ALA A 159 -10.58 -10.03 -5.14
N ALA A 160 -10.57 -8.99 -5.99
CA ALA A 160 -9.45 -8.72 -6.90
C ALA A 160 -8.13 -8.49 -6.15
N ILE A 161 -8.17 -7.76 -5.03
CA ILE A 161 -7.00 -7.52 -4.19
C ILE A 161 -6.46 -8.83 -3.59
N ARG A 162 -7.33 -9.74 -3.14
CA ARG A 162 -6.90 -11.05 -2.62
C ARG A 162 -6.23 -11.92 -3.67
N GLU A 163 -6.77 -11.94 -4.88
CA GLU A 163 -6.15 -12.65 -6.00
C GLU A 163 -4.72 -12.15 -6.25
N HIS A 164 -4.53 -10.83 -6.24
CA HIS A 164 -3.23 -10.20 -6.44
C HIS A 164 -2.26 -10.40 -5.28
N LEU A 165 -2.77 -10.49 -4.05
CA LEU A 165 -1.99 -10.90 -2.89
C LEU A 165 -1.54 -12.37 -2.99
N ALA A 166 -2.35 -13.25 -3.57
CA ALA A 166 -1.96 -14.63 -3.83
C ALA A 166 -0.83 -14.71 -4.87
N ILE A 167 -0.90 -13.91 -5.94
CA ILE A 167 0.19 -13.76 -6.93
C ILE A 167 1.48 -13.27 -6.23
N SER A 168 1.38 -12.20 -5.44
CA SER A 168 2.51 -11.65 -4.68
C SER A 168 3.21 -12.69 -3.80
N LYS A 169 2.43 -13.53 -3.10
CA LYS A 169 2.96 -14.58 -2.21
C LYS A 169 3.60 -15.75 -2.97
N GLY A 170 3.20 -15.99 -4.21
CA GLY A 170 3.75 -17.05 -5.07
C GLY A 170 4.99 -16.65 -5.85
N ALA A 171 5.37 -15.37 -5.86
CA ALA A 171 6.39 -14.79 -6.73
C ALA A 171 7.85 -14.96 -6.27
#